data_AF-A0A0C9TDY4-F1
#
_entry.id   AF-A0A0C9TDY4-F1
#
_cell.length_a   1.000
_cell.length_b   1.000
_cell.length_c   1.000
_cell.angle_alpha   90.00
_cell.angle_beta   90.00
_cell.angle_gamma   90.00
#
_symmetry.space_group_name_H-M   'P 1'
#
loop_
_entity.id
_entity.type
_entity.pdbx_description
1 polymer ?
#
loop_
_entity_poly.entity_id
_entity_poly.type
_entity_poly.pdbx_seq_one_letter_code
_entity_poly.pdbx_strand_id
1 'polypeptide(L)'
;MSRTAASHLLKRSFSRPYLNGSSIIARTGLTPTLSASLPGNALLNSHRLYSGTAGQSKRLAFGPSYAALLAIVSGMLGYGFSRATLEEDRSKGKEITYGGKTDFVLAERELKQAFPAQGAVSTDKAELESYGSSTASYHPTSPHTIIVRVKSTGDVVRVVKIAKRFRIPITVYSGGTSLEGHFGGVPTGDICIDMSGMDKILDIHG
;
A
#
# COMPACT_ATOMS: atom_id res chain seq x y z
N MET A 1 23.19 -57.28 6.12
CA MET A 1 22.25 -57.76 5.10
C MET A 1 21.06 -56.80 5.14
N SER A 2 21.03 -55.80 4.23
CA SER A 2 20.21 -55.79 2.99
C SER A 2 18.74 -55.52 3.29
N ARG A 3 17.97 -54.58 2.72
CA ARG A 3 18.04 -53.58 1.62
C ARG A 3 16.69 -52.80 1.73
N THR A 4 16.64 -51.46 1.66
CA THR A 4 16.24 -50.65 0.47
C THR A 4 14.74 -50.27 0.37
N ALA A 5 14.52 -48.98 0.03
CA ALA A 5 13.33 -48.30 -0.51
C ALA A 5 12.15 -48.05 0.46
N ALA A 6 11.54 -46.87 0.55
CA ALA A 6 11.21 -45.96 -0.55
C ALA A 6 11.37 -44.47 -0.19
N SER A 7 12.34 -43.84 -0.84
CA SER A 7 12.34 -42.43 -1.21
C SER A 7 11.52 -42.27 -2.50
N HIS A 8 10.42 -41.49 -2.49
CA HIS A 8 9.94 -40.66 -3.60
C HIS A 8 8.50 -40.19 -3.32
N LEU A 9 8.18 -38.95 -3.75
CA LEU A 9 6.84 -38.29 -3.80
C LEU A 9 6.42 -37.67 -2.45
N LEU A 10 6.42 -36.36 -2.20
CA LEU A 10 6.03 -35.24 -3.05
C LEU A 10 6.75 -33.95 -2.60
N LYS A 11 7.79 -33.55 -3.33
CA LYS A 11 8.15 -32.13 -3.47
C LYS A 11 7.06 -31.46 -4.30
N ARG A 12 6.00 -30.96 -3.67
CA ARG A 12 5.13 -29.95 -4.29
C ARG A 12 5.65 -28.58 -3.89
N SER A 13 6.63 -28.13 -4.69
CA SER A 13 7.00 -26.73 -4.84
C SER A 13 5.73 -25.94 -5.18
N PHE A 14 5.26 -25.13 -4.25
CA PHE A 14 4.22 -24.14 -4.51
C PHE A 14 4.85 -22.76 -4.40
N SER A 15 5.75 -22.47 -5.34
CA SER A 15 6.16 -21.10 -5.65
C SER A 15 4.94 -20.33 -6.11
N ARG A 16 4.32 -19.56 -5.21
CA ARG A 16 3.41 -18.49 -5.63
C ARG A 16 4.28 -17.44 -6.35
N PRO A 17 4.06 -17.17 -7.64
CA PRO A 17 4.83 -16.14 -8.33
C PRO A 17 4.55 -14.77 -7.70
N TYR A 18 5.64 -14.10 -7.33
CA TYR A 18 5.67 -12.73 -6.88
C TYR A 18 5.58 -11.83 -8.12
N LEU A 19 4.43 -11.19 -8.33
CA LEU A 19 4.30 -10.15 -9.34
C LEU A 19 5.03 -8.89 -8.83
N ASN A 20 6.23 -8.71 -9.38
CA ASN A 20 7.06 -7.53 -9.23
C ASN A 20 6.40 -6.36 -9.98
N GLY A 21 5.67 -5.50 -9.28
CA GLY A 21 5.12 -4.26 -9.82
C GLY A 21 6.11 -3.13 -9.64
N SER A 22 7.01 -2.93 -10.61
CA SER A 22 7.85 -1.75 -10.75
C SER A 22 7.98 -1.39 -12.23
N SER A 23 8.00 -0.09 -12.52
CA SER A 23 7.79 0.60 -13.82
C SER A 23 6.31 0.67 -14.19
N ILE A 24 5.67 1.84 -14.29
CA ILE A 24 5.95 2.91 -15.26
C ILE A 24 5.74 4.28 -14.59
N ILE A 25 6.82 5.04 -14.40
CA ILE A 25 6.76 6.49 -14.15
C ILE A 25 6.81 7.14 -15.54
N ALA A 26 5.66 7.53 -16.09
CA ALA A 26 5.60 8.43 -17.23
C ALA A 26 5.59 9.88 -16.70
N ARG A 27 6.78 10.44 -16.51
CA ARG A 27 6.98 11.88 -16.39
C ARG A 27 6.96 12.48 -17.79
N THR A 28 5.95 13.28 -18.11
CA THR A 28 6.00 14.23 -19.22
C THR A 28 5.68 15.62 -18.68
N GLY A 29 6.72 16.28 -18.18
CA GLY A 29 6.78 17.73 -18.12
C GLY A 29 7.24 18.25 -19.48
N LEU A 30 6.46 19.13 -20.09
CA LEU A 30 6.83 19.89 -21.28
C LEU A 30 6.38 21.34 -21.06
N THR A 31 7.24 22.10 -20.41
CA THR A 31 7.26 23.57 -20.48
C THR A 31 8.22 23.97 -21.59
N PRO A 32 7.82 24.75 -22.61
CA PRO A 32 8.77 25.42 -23.48
C PRO A 32 8.98 26.86 -22.99
N THR A 33 10.17 27.13 -22.45
CA THR A 33 10.76 28.46 -22.30
C THR A 33 11.88 28.61 -23.34
N LEU A 34 11.71 29.45 -24.36
CA LEU A 34 12.79 29.96 -25.22
C LEU A 34 12.31 31.36 -25.69
N SER A 35 12.82 32.47 -25.17
CA SER A 35 14.13 33.10 -25.45
C SER A 35 14.43 33.16 -26.95
N ALA A 36 14.24 34.34 -27.54
CA ALA A 36 14.72 34.66 -28.88
C ALA A 36 15.72 35.81 -28.78
N SER A 37 16.98 35.50 -29.09
CA SER A 37 18.07 36.45 -29.27
C SER A 37 17.95 37.16 -30.62
N LEU A 38 18.24 38.46 -30.62
CA LEU A 38 18.44 39.29 -31.81
C LEU A 38 19.63 38.79 -32.64
N PRO A 39 19.59 38.96 -33.97
CA PRO A 39 20.77 39.49 -34.65
C PRO A 39 20.42 40.68 -35.55
N GLY A 40 21.36 41.63 -35.55
CA GLY A 40 21.29 42.87 -36.31
C GLY A 40 21.61 42.71 -37.80
N ASN A 41 21.05 43.66 -38.54
CA ASN A 41 21.59 44.38 -39.70
C ASN A 41 22.41 43.60 -40.74
N ALA A 42 21.77 43.32 -41.89
CA ALA A 42 22.46 43.20 -43.17
C ALA A 42 21.66 43.92 -44.26
N LEU A 43 22.42 44.54 -45.14
CA LEU A 43 22.12 45.62 -46.07
C LEU A 43 21.36 45.21 -47.34
N LEU A 44 20.69 46.22 -47.92
CA LEU A 44 20.56 46.53 -49.36
C LEU A 44 19.57 45.75 -50.26
N ASN A 45 18.67 46.58 -50.82
CA ASN A 45 18.14 46.58 -52.19
C ASN A 45 17.11 45.54 -52.64
N SER A 46 15.84 45.95 -52.47
CA SER A 46 14.87 46.19 -53.55
C SER A 46 14.77 45.18 -54.69
N HIS A 47 13.88 44.20 -54.53
CA HIS A 47 12.94 43.84 -55.60
C HIS A 47 11.54 43.65 -55.02
N ARG A 48 10.63 44.54 -55.43
CA ARG A 48 9.18 44.42 -55.20
C ARG A 48 8.70 43.12 -55.84
N LEU A 49 8.17 42.21 -55.04
CA LEU A 49 7.11 41.31 -55.46
C LEU A 49 5.99 41.38 -54.43
N TYR A 50 4.98 42.17 -54.79
CA TYR A 50 3.69 42.18 -54.11
C TYR A 50 3.02 40.83 -54.38
N SER A 51 2.91 39.98 -53.35
CA SER A 51 1.88 38.95 -53.30
C SER A 51 1.38 38.89 -51.85
N GLY A 52 0.46 39.80 -51.54
CA GLY A 52 -0.21 39.84 -50.26
C GLY A 52 -1.24 38.70 -50.18
N THR A 53 -0.89 37.61 -49.51
CA THR A 53 -1.90 36.77 -48.87
C THR A 53 -2.04 37.25 -47.43
N ALA A 54 -2.94 38.20 -47.22
CA ALA A 54 -3.43 38.53 -45.89
C ALA A 54 -4.14 37.29 -45.34
N GLY A 55 -3.40 36.43 -44.63
CA GLY A 55 -3.94 35.31 -43.88
C GLY A 55 -4.78 35.84 -42.72
N GLN A 56 -6.06 36.08 -42.98
CA GLN A 56 -7.04 36.39 -41.94
C GLN A 56 -7.10 35.24 -40.94
N SER A 57 -6.47 35.40 -39.79
CA SER A 57 -6.80 34.60 -38.61
C SER A 57 -8.24 34.97 -38.21
N LYS A 58 -9.23 34.21 -38.69
CA LYS A 58 -10.63 34.38 -38.27
C LYS A 58 -10.70 34.11 -36.77
N ARG A 59 -10.67 35.16 -35.95
CA ARG A 59 -11.07 35.08 -34.55
C ARG A 59 -12.54 34.65 -34.55
N LEU A 60 -12.80 33.39 -34.18
CA LEU A 60 -14.17 32.94 -33.94
C LEU A 60 -14.70 33.75 -32.74
N ALA A 61 -15.45 34.81 -33.05
CA ALA A 61 -16.15 35.61 -32.05
C ALA A 61 -17.39 34.83 -31.62
N PHE A 62 -17.21 33.96 -30.64
CA PHE A 62 -18.33 33.28 -30.01
C PHE A 62 -19.07 34.28 -29.12
N GLY A 63 -20.33 34.58 -29.44
CA GLY A 63 -21.19 35.39 -28.57
C GLY A 63 -21.37 34.73 -27.19
N PRO A 64 -21.78 35.51 -26.16
CA PRO A 64 -21.88 35.02 -24.78
C PRO A 64 -22.81 33.80 -24.64
N SER A 65 -23.85 33.73 -25.46
CA SER A 65 -24.78 32.59 -25.51
C SER A 65 -24.12 31.28 -25.94
N TYR A 66 -23.17 31.33 -26.87
CA TYR A 66 -22.48 30.12 -27.34
C TYR A 66 -21.44 29.63 -26.34
N ALA A 67 -20.73 30.55 -25.68
CA ALA A 67 -19.82 30.22 -24.58
C ALA A 67 -20.57 29.54 -23.41
N ALA A 68 -21.77 30.02 -23.08
CA ALA A 68 -22.61 29.41 -22.04
C ALA A 68 -23.05 27.98 -22.43
N LEU A 69 -23.45 27.76 -23.68
CA LEU A 69 -23.84 26.43 -24.16
C LEU A 69 -22.67 25.43 -24.14
N LEU A 70 -21.48 25.85 -24.57
CA LEU A 70 -20.29 25.01 -24.49
C LEU A 70 -19.92 24.64 -23.05
N ALA A 71 -20.03 25.60 -22.12
CA ALA A 71 -19.77 25.34 -20.70
C ALA A 71 -20.75 24.30 -20.13
N ILE A 72 -22.05 24.41 -20.45
CA ILE A 72 -23.07 23.45 -20.02
C ILE A 72 -22.78 22.06 -20.59
N VAL A 73 -22.53 21.95 -21.90
CA VAL A 73 -22.25 20.66 -22.56
C VAL A 73 -20.98 20.01 -21.99
N SER A 74 -19.90 20.78 -21.82
CA SER A 74 -18.66 20.29 -21.21
C SER A 74 -18.84 19.90 -19.75
N GLY A 75 -19.65 20.64 -18.99
CA GLY A 75 -19.98 20.34 -17.60
C GLY A 75 -20.80 19.06 -17.44
N MET A 76 -21.79 18.86 -18.31
CA MET A 76 -22.61 17.63 -18.32
C MET A 76 -21.79 16.40 -18.71
N LEU A 77 -20.97 16.50 -19.76
CA LEU A 77 -20.06 15.42 -20.18
C LEU A 77 -19.03 15.12 -19.10
N GLY A 78 -18.43 16.15 -18.50
CA GLY A 78 -17.48 16.01 -17.40
C GLY A 78 -18.12 15.38 -16.15
N TYR A 79 -19.34 15.77 -15.79
CA TYR A 79 -20.07 15.20 -14.66
C TYR A 79 -20.42 13.73 -14.88
N GLY A 80 -20.88 13.37 -16.09
CA GLY A 80 -21.16 11.98 -16.46
C GLY A 80 -19.91 11.10 -16.46
N PHE A 81 -18.82 11.59 -17.06
CA PHE A 81 -17.53 10.91 -17.04
C PHE A 81 -16.99 10.73 -15.62
N SER A 82 -17.08 11.77 -14.78
CA SER A 82 -16.68 11.69 -13.36
C SER A 82 -17.51 10.67 -12.60
N ARG A 83 -18.85 10.66 -12.77
CA ARG A 83 -19.74 9.67 -12.15
C ARG A 83 -19.38 8.23 -12.56
N ALA A 84 -19.08 7.99 -13.83
CA ALA A 84 -18.68 6.67 -14.31
C ALA A 84 -17.34 6.21 -13.72
N THR A 85 -16.33 7.10 -13.63
CA THR A 85 -15.05 6.77 -13.01
C THR A 85 -15.18 6.47 -11.51
N LEU A 86 -16.06 7.18 -10.80
CA LEU A 86 -16.32 6.94 -9.37
C LEU A 86 -17.08 5.63 -9.12
N GLU A 87 -17.97 5.21 -10.03
CA GLU A 87 -18.64 3.90 -9.93
C GLU A 87 -17.67 2.74 -10.17
N GLU A 88 -16.70 2.90 -11.07
CA GLU A 88 -15.68 1.87 -11.32
C GLU A 88 -14.78 1.66 -10.08
N ASP A 89 -14.41 2.73 -9.38
CA ASP A 89 -13.64 2.63 -8.14
C ASP A 89 -14.48 2.10 -6.97
N ARG A 90 -15.76 2.51 -6.86
CA ARG A 90 -16.66 2.07 -5.78
C ARG A 90 -17.03 0.59 -5.87
N SER A 91 -17.03 0.01 -7.08
CA SER A 91 -17.34 -1.41 -7.31
C SER A 91 -16.14 -2.35 -7.11
N LYS A 92 -14.90 -1.84 -7.10
CA LYS A 92 -13.69 -2.63 -6.81
C LYS A 92 -13.35 -2.73 -5.32
N GLY A 93 -14.35 -2.64 -4.44
CA GLY A 93 -14.21 -3.02 -3.03
C GLY A 93 -14.01 -4.53 -2.91
N LYS A 94 -12.79 -5.02 -3.10
CA LYS A 94 -12.45 -6.43 -2.90
C LYS A 94 -12.72 -6.80 -1.44
N GLU A 95 -13.67 -7.71 -1.22
CA GLU A 95 -13.97 -8.26 0.11
C GLU A 95 -12.67 -8.78 0.75
N ILE A 96 -12.31 -8.23 1.92
CA ILE A 96 -11.09 -8.61 2.62
C ILE A 96 -11.37 -9.92 3.35
N THR A 97 -11.00 -11.03 2.73
CA THR A 97 -11.03 -12.36 3.38
C THR A 97 -9.68 -12.66 4.01
N TYR A 98 -9.66 -12.79 5.34
CA TYR A 98 -8.50 -13.23 6.11
C TYR A 98 -8.27 -14.75 6.00
N GLY A 99 -7.07 -15.18 6.39
CA GLY A 99 -6.68 -16.58 6.45
C GLY A 99 -7.48 -17.37 7.48
N GLY A 100 -7.65 -18.67 7.22
CA GLY A 100 -8.36 -19.58 8.11
C GLY A 100 -7.44 -20.22 9.16
N LYS A 101 -7.98 -21.17 9.94
CA LYS A 101 -7.23 -21.88 11.00
C LYS A 101 -5.94 -22.54 10.49
N THR A 102 -5.96 -23.10 9.27
CA THR A 102 -4.78 -23.72 8.66
C THR A 102 -3.67 -22.71 8.39
N ASP A 103 -4.02 -21.47 8.02
CA ASP A 103 -3.05 -20.40 7.77
C ASP A 103 -2.33 -20.00 9.07
N PHE A 104 -3.03 -19.96 10.21
CA PHE A 104 -2.40 -19.72 11.52
C PHE A 104 -1.39 -20.81 11.87
N VAL A 105 -1.71 -22.09 11.66
CA VAL A 105 -0.78 -23.21 11.94
C VAL A 105 0.47 -23.12 11.07
N LEU A 106 0.33 -22.74 9.80
CA LEU A 106 1.46 -22.57 8.89
C LEU A 106 2.29 -21.33 9.25
N ALA A 107 1.63 -20.23 9.61
CA ALA A 107 2.28 -19.00 10.05
C ALA A 107 3.06 -19.22 11.37
N GLU A 108 2.47 -19.89 12.35
CA GLU A 108 3.13 -20.24 13.62
C GLU A 108 4.42 -21.02 13.37
N ARG A 109 4.37 -22.04 12.50
CA ARG A 109 5.55 -22.82 12.12
C ARG A 109 6.63 -21.93 11.50
N GLU A 110 6.26 -21.06 10.58
CA GLU A 110 7.22 -20.19 9.91
C GLU A 110 7.80 -19.12 10.85
N LEU A 111 6.99 -18.58 11.75
CA LEU A 111 7.43 -17.66 12.80
C LEU A 111 8.43 -18.35 13.74
N LYS A 112 8.14 -19.57 14.20
CA LYS A 112 9.09 -20.35 15.02
C LYS A 112 10.41 -20.62 14.31
N GLN A 113 10.40 -20.79 12.98
CA GLN A 113 11.61 -20.92 12.17
C GLN A 113 12.37 -19.59 12.03
N ALA A 114 11.65 -18.49 11.82
CA ALA A 114 12.24 -17.15 11.66
C ALA A 114 12.76 -16.56 12.99
N PHE A 115 12.24 -17.02 14.12
CA PHE A 115 12.57 -16.56 15.48
C PHE A 115 12.88 -17.76 16.38
N PRO A 116 14.07 -18.37 16.25
CA PRO A 116 14.42 -19.60 16.98
C PRO A 116 14.73 -19.39 18.47
N ALA A 117 14.82 -18.14 18.93
CA ALA A 117 15.07 -17.84 20.34
C ALA A 117 13.89 -18.32 21.21
N GLN A 118 14.22 -18.94 22.35
CA GLN A 118 13.21 -19.46 23.27
C GLN A 118 12.29 -18.32 23.76
N GLY A 119 10.98 -18.55 23.70
CA GLY A 119 9.97 -17.56 24.10
C GLY A 119 9.74 -16.40 23.12
N ALA A 120 10.45 -16.37 21.97
CA ALA A 120 10.25 -15.33 20.96
C ALA A 120 8.90 -15.47 20.24
N VAL A 121 8.36 -16.69 20.14
CA VAL A 121 7.01 -16.96 19.63
C VAL A 121 6.25 -17.75 20.67
N SER A 122 5.09 -17.25 21.09
CA SER A 122 4.23 -17.93 22.05
C SER A 122 2.84 -18.18 21.49
N THR A 123 2.30 -19.33 21.86
CA THR A 123 0.92 -19.76 21.64
C THR A 123 0.32 -20.30 22.95
N ASP A 124 0.90 -19.93 24.09
CA ASP A 124 0.40 -20.32 25.40
C ASP A 124 -0.92 -19.61 25.70
N LYS A 125 -1.93 -20.36 26.12
CA LYS A 125 -3.28 -19.83 26.26
C LYS A 125 -3.37 -18.69 27.30
N ALA A 126 -2.70 -18.83 28.43
CA ALA A 126 -2.75 -17.81 29.49
C ALA A 126 -2.05 -16.52 29.05
N GLU A 127 -0.95 -16.66 28.32
CA GLU A 127 -0.23 -15.52 27.75
C GLU A 127 -1.04 -14.80 26.67
N LEU A 128 -1.70 -15.55 25.76
CA LEU A 128 -2.57 -15.01 24.72
C LEU A 128 -3.76 -14.23 25.29
N GLU A 129 -4.36 -14.73 26.37
CA GLU A 129 -5.45 -14.06 27.10
C GLU A 129 -4.93 -12.80 27.81
N SER A 130 -3.78 -12.88 28.48
CA SER A 130 -3.19 -11.74 29.20
C SER A 130 -2.74 -10.61 28.27
N TYR A 131 -2.27 -10.92 27.07
CA TYR A 131 -1.87 -9.90 26.09
C TYR A 131 -3.09 -9.33 25.35
N GLY A 132 -4.10 -10.17 25.09
CA GLY A 132 -5.28 -9.78 24.32
C GLY A 132 -6.38 -9.09 25.12
N SER A 133 -6.26 -8.97 26.45
CA SER A 133 -7.29 -8.39 27.30
C SER A 133 -6.70 -7.60 28.49
N SER A 134 -7.50 -6.67 29.02
CA SER A 134 -7.17 -5.96 30.26
C SER A 134 -8.43 -5.70 31.06
N THR A 135 -8.35 -5.92 32.36
CA THR A 135 -9.44 -5.66 33.31
C THR A 135 -9.79 -4.18 33.43
N ALA A 136 -8.87 -3.30 33.03
CA ALA A 136 -9.08 -1.86 33.04
C ALA A 136 -9.79 -1.34 31.77
N SER A 137 -9.92 -2.16 30.73
CA SER A 137 -10.61 -1.79 29.49
C SER A 137 -12.10 -2.14 29.54
N TYR A 138 -12.94 -1.24 29.03
CA TYR A 138 -14.38 -1.44 28.91
C TYR A 138 -14.81 -1.99 27.54
N HIS A 139 -13.86 -2.20 26.62
CA HIS A 139 -14.15 -2.66 25.26
C HIS A 139 -14.14 -4.18 25.15
N PRO A 140 -14.91 -4.76 24.22
CA PRO A 140 -14.82 -6.18 23.91
C PRO A 140 -13.39 -6.53 23.49
N THR A 141 -12.82 -7.54 24.13
CA THR A 141 -11.48 -8.05 23.83
C THR A 141 -11.55 -9.52 23.45
N SER A 142 -10.53 -10.00 22.75
CA SER A 142 -10.36 -11.41 22.42
C SER A 142 -8.91 -11.81 22.66
N PRO A 143 -8.63 -13.07 23.03
CA PRO A 143 -7.26 -13.54 23.10
C PRO A 143 -6.62 -13.50 21.70
N HIS A 144 -5.31 -13.25 21.67
CA HIS A 144 -4.54 -13.38 20.44
C HIS A 144 -4.42 -14.85 20.01
N THR A 145 -3.93 -15.10 18.79
CA THR A 145 -3.60 -16.48 18.36
C THR A 145 -2.12 -16.79 18.46
N ILE A 146 -1.26 -15.81 18.16
CA ILE A 146 0.20 -15.96 18.20
C ILE A 146 0.80 -14.67 18.74
N ILE A 147 1.70 -14.74 19.71
CA ILE A 147 2.51 -13.60 20.16
C ILE A 147 3.92 -13.74 19.58
N VAL A 148 4.47 -12.65 19.06
CA VAL A 148 5.85 -12.58 18.56
C VAL A 148 6.57 -11.41 19.19
N ARG A 149 7.63 -11.70 19.95
CA ARG A 149 8.49 -10.71 20.61
C ARG A 149 9.58 -10.24 19.68
N VAL A 150 9.53 -8.97 19.33
CA VAL A 150 10.48 -8.35 18.40
C VAL A 150 11.51 -7.49 19.14
N LYS A 151 12.72 -7.38 18.59
CA LYS A 151 13.82 -6.59 19.18
C LYS A 151 14.38 -5.54 18.21
N SER A 152 13.84 -5.47 17.00
CA SER A 152 14.28 -4.54 15.96
C SER A 152 13.21 -4.30 14.92
N THR A 153 13.32 -3.21 14.17
CA THR A 153 12.48 -2.96 12.99
C THR A 153 12.60 -4.08 11.95
N GLY A 154 13.78 -4.70 11.83
CA GLY A 154 13.99 -5.85 10.95
C GLY A 154 13.12 -7.05 11.33
N ASP A 155 12.92 -7.28 12.62
CA ASP A 155 12.05 -8.34 13.13
C ASP A 155 10.58 -8.05 12.79
N VAL A 156 10.12 -6.81 13.03
CA VAL A 156 8.77 -6.36 12.67
C VAL A 156 8.49 -6.61 11.19
N VAL A 157 9.42 -6.22 10.31
CA VAL A 157 9.30 -6.45 8.86
C VAL A 157 9.17 -7.93 8.52
N ARG A 158 9.91 -8.81 9.21
CA ARG A 158 9.77 -10.27 9.00
C ARG A 158 8.39 -10.76 9.41
N VAL A 159 7.87 -10.35 10.57
CA VAL A 159 6.52 -10.73 11.01
C VAL A 159 5.46 -10.25 10.03
N VAL A 160 5.51 -8.97 9.63
CA VAL A 160 4.54 -8.38 8.69
C VAL A 160 4.55 -9.10 7.35
N LYS A 161 5.72 -9.50 6.83
CA LYS A 161 5.83 -10.27 5.59
C LYS A 161 5.16 -11.64 5.69
N ILE A 162 5.31 -12.32 6.82
CA ILE A 162 4.68 -13.62 7.09
C ILE A 162 3.16 -13.44 7.20
N ALA A 163 2.70 -12.52 8.05
CA ALA A 163 1.29 -12.22 8.24
C ALA A 163 0.58 -11.86 6.92
N LYS A 164 1.20 -11.01 6.08
CA LYS A 164 0.69 -10.64 4.76
C LYS A 164 0.50 -11.84 3.83
N ARG A 165 1.44 -12.80 3.84
CA ARG A 165 1.37 -13.99 2.98
C ARG A 165 0.22 -14.92 3.36
N PHE A 166 -0.01 -15.07 4.65
CA PHE A 166 -1.09 -15.90 5.21
C PHE A 166 -2.41 -15.14 5.39
N ARG A 167 -2.42 -13.84 5.07
CA ARG A 167 -3.57 -12.93 5.27
C ARG A 167 -4.08 -12.97 6.71
N ILE A 168 -3.17 -12.91 7.67
CA ILE A 168 -3.49 -12.89 9.10
C ILE A 168 -3.49 -11.43 9.57
N PRO A 169 -4.51 -10.96 10.31
CA PRO A 169 -4.49 -9.65 10.95
C PRO A 169 -3.31 -9.50 11.91
N ILE A 170 -2.88 -8.27 12.13
CA ILE A 170 -1.81 -7.95 13.07
C ILE A 170 -2.35 -6.97 14.10
N THR A 171 -2.06 -7.26 15.36
CA THR A 171 -2.28 -6.34 16.48
C THR A 171 -0.94 -6.03 17.12
N VAL A 172 -0.72 -4.78 17.51
CA VAL A 172 0.56 -4.34 18.08
C VAL A 172 0.39 -4.17 19.59
N TYR A 173 1.34 -4.73 20.34
CA TYR A 173 1.39 -4.66 21.79
C TYR A 173 2.68 -3.97 22.26
N SER A 174 2.57 -3.23 23.36
CA SER A 174 3.70 -2.58 24.03
C SER A 174 3.46 -2.57 25.55
N GLY A 175 3.07 -1.44 26.16
CA GLY A 175 2.84 -1.37 27.61
C GLY A 175 1.51 -1.96 28.10
N GLY A 176 0.55 -2.27 27.21
CA GLY A 176 -0.75 -2.84 27.60
C GLY A 176 -1.64 -1.92 28.45
N THR A 177 -1.35 -0.62 28.51
CA THR A 177 -2.02 0.35 29.41
C THR A 177 -3.22 1.07 28.79
N SER A 178 -3.54 0.80 27.52
CA SER A 178 -4.68 1.43 26.85
C SER A 178 -6.01 0.98 27.46
N LEU A 179 -6.82 1.93 27.92
CA LEU A 179 -8.20 1.66 28.39
C LEU A 179 -9.19 1.44 27.23
N GLU A 180 -8.84 1.92 26.04
CA GLU A 180 -9.67 1.86 24.84
C GLU A 180 -9.56 0.54 24.05
N GLY A 181 -8.87 -0.48 24.58
CA GLY A 181 -8.82 -1.81 23.96
C GLY A 181 -7.98 -1.95 22.68
N HIS A 182 -7.16 -0.95 22.33
CA HIS A 182 -6.36 -0.93 21.09
C HIS A 182 -5.44 -2.13 20.87
N PHE A 183 -5.00 -2.79 21.94
CA PHE A 183 -4.12 -3.95 21.86
C PHE A 183 -4.88 -5.28 21.96
N GLY A 184 -6.21 -5.23 22.12
CA GLY A 184 -7.02 -6.43 22.23
C GLY A 184 -7.01 -7.25 20.95
N GLY A 185 -7.08 -8.58 21.09
CA GLY A 185 -7.07 -9.47 19.94
C GLY A 185 -8.31 -9.35 19.07
N VAL A 186 -8.17 -9.77 17.80
CA VAL A 186 -9.28 -9.82 16.85
C VAL A 186 -10.08 -11.12 17.05
N PRO A 187 -11.43 -11.11 17.02
CA PRO A 187 -12.24 -12.33 17.22
C PRO A 187 -11.95 -13.48 16.26
N THR A 188 -11.49 -13.18 15.04
CA THR A 188 -11.09 -14.18 14.04
C THR A 188 -9.67 -14.72 14.25
N GLY A 189 -8.94 -14.20 15.23
CA GLY A 189 -7.53 -14.42 15.47
C GLY A 189 -6.62 -13.42 14.76
N ASP A 190 -5.43 -13.24 15.32
CA ASP A 190 -4.39 -12.32 14.85
C ASP A 190 -2.99 -12.75 15.31
N ILE A 191 -1.98 -12.08 14.76
CA ILE A 191 -0.61 -12.10 15.29
C ILE A 191 -0.40 -10.83 16.12
N CYS A 192 -0.12 -11.01 17.40
CA CYS A 192 0.31 -9.97 18.32
C CYS A 192 1.81 -9.72 18.17
N ILE A 193 2.19 -8.51 17.74
CA ILE A 193 3.59 -8.08 17.71
C ILE A 193 3.90 -7.37 19.02
N ASP A 194 4.64 -8.05 19.88
CA ASP A 194 5.10 -7.50 21.16
C ASP A 194 6.40 -6.71 20.93
N MET A 195 6.27 -5.38 20.99
CA MET A 195 7.37 -4.43 20.84
C MET A 195 8.05 -4.08 22.17
N SER A 196 7.71 -4.72 23.29
CA SER A 196 8.31 -4.43 24.60
C SER A 196 9.85 -4.60 24.62
N GLY A 197 10.40 -5.44 23.73
CA GLY A 197 11.84 -5.62 23.54
C GLY A 197 12.52 -4.56 22.65
N MET A 198 11.79 -3.55 22.16
CA MET A 198 12.31 -2.41 21.40
C MET A 198 12.39 -1.16 22.29
N ASP A 199 13.16 -1.25 23.38
CA ASP A 199 13.14 -0.35 24.54
C ASP A 199 14.30 0.66 24.60
N LYS A 200 15.14 0.74 23.55
CA LYS A 200 16.32 1.60 23.53
C LYS A 200 15.97 3.07 23.29
N ILE A 201 16.47 3.95 24.15
CA ILE A 201 16.53 5.39 23.87
C ILE A 201 17.56 5.63 22.77
N LEU A 202 17.14 6.18 21.62
CA LEU A 202 18.01 6.39 20.47
C LEU A 202 18.76 7.72 20.51
N ASP A 203 18.12 8.77 21.02
CA ASP A 203 18.71 10.10 21.16
C ASP A 203 17.97 10.89 22.26
N ILE A 204 18.66 11.84 22.89
CA ILE A 204 18.09 12.83 23.81
C ILE A 204 18.60 14.19 23.39
N HIS A 205 17.72 15.00 22.82
CA HIS A 205 18.02 16.39 22.48
C HIS A 205 17.70 17.27 23.69
N GLY A 206 18.73 17.87 24.27
CA GLY A 206 18.64 18.84 25.37
C GLY A 206 18.73 20.28 24.90
#